data_AF-A0A7S1H817-F1
#
_entry.id   AF-A0A7S1H817-F1
#
_cell.length_a   1.000
_cell.length_b   1.000
_cell.length_c   1.000
_cell.angle_alpha   90.00
_cell.angle_beta   90.00
_cell.angle_gamma   90.00
#
_symmetry.space_group_name_H-M   'P 1'
#
loop_
_entity.id
_entity.type
_entity.pdbx_description
1 polymer ?
#
loop_
_entity_poly.entity_id
_entity_poly.type
_entity_poly.pdbx_seq_one_letter_code
_entity_poly.pdbx_strand_id
1 'polypeptide(L)'
;AALHGARVAIAEGANYGGTCVHRGCVPKKLLVYASRFPDQFKVGEGFGWTLGAADFDWQRLIADKNTELARLEGIYQRTLLGAGVQTFSEDASLVDAHTVELRVSGKRVTAERILIATGGVPDRPRFEGSQLTITSDEVFDLEEQPKRVLVVGGGYIASEFASLFSGLGSEVTQLVRGPSLLKGFDDDIVSVLETQVTRRGVRICRD
;
A
#
# COMPACT_ATOMS: atom_id res chain seq x y z
N ALA A 1 -16.61 -9.43 18.86
CA ALA A 1 -16.73 -9.00 20.26
C ALA A 1 -18.03 -8.26 20.53
N ALA A 2 -18.27 -7.09 19.92
CA ALA A 2 -19.49 -6.30 20.16
C ALA A 2 -20.79 -7.05 19.81
N LEU A 3 -20.83 -7.72 18.65
CA LEU A 3 -21.97 -8.56 18.24
C LEU A 3 -22.24 -9.77 19.17
N HIS A 4 -21.30 -10.11 20.06
CA HIS A 4 -21.47 -11.13 21.09
C HIS A 4 -21.77 -10.52 22.48
N GLY A 5 -22.18 -9.25 22.54
CA GLY A 5 -22.63 -8.58 23.77
C GLY A 5 -21.53 -7.90 24.59
N ALA A 6 -20.26 -7.93 24.17
CA ALA A 6 -19.21 -7.21 24.87
C ALA A 6 -19.31 -5.69 24.64
N ARG A 7 -19.04 -4.88 25.67
CA ARG A 7 -18.77 -3.44 25.49
C ARG A 7 -17.38 -3.28 24.91
N VAL A 8 -17.27 -2.70 23.72
CA VAL A 8 -16.03 -2.59 22.97
C VAL A 8 -15.75 -1.14 22.66
N ALA A 9 -14.48 -0.75 22.77
CA ALA A 9 -13.98 0.48 22.21
C ALA A 9 -12.78 0.22 21.30
N ILE A 10 -12.56 1.12 20.34
CA ILE A 10 -11.41 1.13 19.42
C ILE A 10 -10.81 2.53 19.37
N ALA A 11 -9.49 2.61 19.36
CA ALA A 11 -8.74 3.85 19.13
C ALA A 11 -7.97 3.72 17.81
N GLU A 12 -8.14 4.69 16.91
CA GLU A 12 -7.50 4.79 15.61
C GLU A 12 -7.08 6.24 15.39
N GLY A 13 -5.78 6.51 15.36
CA GLY A 13 -5.23 7.85 15.21
C GLY A 13 -5.10 8.35 13.77
N ALA A 14 -5.20 7.44 12.79
CA ALA A 14 -5.18 7.76 11.37
C ALA A 14 -6.57 7.50 10.76
N ASN A 15 -6.68 6.47 9.91
CA ASN A 15 -7.87 6.20 9.13
C ASN A 15 -8.39 4.79 9.38
N TYR A 16 -9.70 4.67 9.54
CA TYR A 16 -10.33 3.37 9.76
C TYR A 16 -10.16 2.45 8.55
N GLY A 17 -9.86 1.18 8.82
CA GLY A 17 -9.47 0.19 7.80
C GLY A 17 -7.96 -0.07 7.75
N GLY A 18 -7.16 0.83 8.32
CA GLY A 18 -5.71 0.65 8.51
C GLY A 18 -4.91 0.57 7.19
N THR A 19 -3.69 0.06 7.28
CA THR A 19 -2.72 0.01 6.16
C THR A 19 -3.28 -0.61 4.90
N CYS A 20 -3.98 -1.74 5.01
CA CYS A 20 -4.50 -2.50 3.87
C CYS A 20 -5.40 -1.65 2.97
N VAL A 21 -6.29 -0.87 3.58
CA VAL A 21 -7.25 -0.01 2.89
C VAL A 21 -6.56 1.24 2.36
N HIS A 22 -5.76 1.91 3.19
CA HIS A 22 -5.32 3.27 2.86
C HIS A 22 -4.00 3.37 2.09
N ARG A 23 -3.06 2.45 2.36
CA ARG A 23 -1.67 2.54 1.89
C ARG A 23 -1.05 1.16 1.70
N GLY A 24 -1.86 0.24 1.19
CA GLY A 24 -1.50 -1.18 1.12
C GLY A 24 -2.24 -1.87 0.00
N CYS A 25 -2.85 -3.01 0.31
CA CYS A 25 -3.40 -3.94 -0.66
C CYS A 25 -4.39 -3.29 -1.64
N VAL A 26 -5.32 -2.47 -1.14
CA VAL A 26 -6.38 -1.85 -1.96
C VAL A 26 -5.78 -0.87 -2.98
N PRO A 27 -5.11 0.23 -2.61
CA PRO A 27 -4.57 1.18 -3.58
C PRO A 27 -3.49 0.55 -4.45
N LYS A 28 -2.64 -0.34 -3.90
CA LYS A 28 -1.70 -1.13 -4.70
C LYS A 28 -2.42 -1.87 -5.82
N LYS A 29 -3.53 -2.56 -5.52
CA LYS A 29 -4.23 -3.34 -6.53
C LYS A 29 -4.90 -2.46 -7.59
N LEU A 30 -5.46 -1.31 -7.20
CA LEU A 30 -6.02 -0.34 -8.13
C LEU A 30 -4.97 0.15 -9.14
N LEU A 31 -3.79 0.55 -8.66
CA LEU A 31 -2.71 1.01 -9.54
C LEU A 31 -2.13 -0.15 -10.37
N VAL A 32 -2.05 -1.38 -9.82
CA VAL A 32 -1.66 -2.56 -10.61
C VAL A 32 -2.64 -2.81 -11.76
N TYR A 33 -3.95 -2.64 -11.56
CA TYR A 33 -4.91 -2.73 -12.66
C TYR A 33 -4.67 -1.64 -13.71
N ALA A 34 -4.48 -0.39 -13.29
CA ALA A 34 -4.15 0.71 -14.20
C ALA A 34 -2.91 0.38 -15.06
N SER A 35 -1.84 -0.13 -14.44
CA SER A 35 -0.58 -0.48 -15.13
C SER A 35 -0.68 -1.61 -16.17
N ARG A 36 -1.78 -2.38 -16.16
CA ARG A 36 -1.96 -3.53 -17.07
C ARG A 36 -2.66 -3.18 -18.37
N PHE A 37 -3.39 -2.06 -18.42
CA PHE A 37 -4.15 -1.69 -19.60
C PHE A 37 -3.29 -1.53 -20.87
N PRO A 38 -2.09 -0.92 -20.83
CA PRO A 38 -1.23 -0.84 -22.02
C PRO A 38 -0.93 -2.19 -22.67
N ASP A 39 -0.72 -3.24 -21.87
CA ASP A 39 -0.54 -4.60 -22.39
C ASP A 39 -1.83 -5.17 -22.97
N GLN A 40 -2.97 -4.94 -22.29
CA GLN A 40 -4.26 -5.42 -22.76
C GLN A 40 -4.68 -4.78 -24.08
N PHE A 41 -4.34 -3.50 -24.29
CA PHE A 41 -4.56 -2.82 -25.56
C PHE A 41 -3.80 -3.51 -26.69
N LYS A 42 -2.52 -3.82 -26.48
CA LYS A 42 -1.69 -4.57 -27.45
C LYS A 42 -2.25 -5.97 -27.73
N VAL A 43 -2.72 -6.67 -26.69
CA VAL A 43 -3.34 -7.99 -26.85
C VAL A 43 -4.61 -7.89 -27.70
N GLY A 44 -5.42 -6.84 -27.51
CA GLY A 44 -6.67 -6.63 -28.24
C GLY A 44 -6.50 -6.59 -29.77
N GLU A 45 -5.37 -6.06 -30.27
CA GLU A 45 -5.06 -6.04 -31.71
C GLU A 45 -5.04 -7.45 -32.31
N GLY A 46 -4.54 -8.44 -31.57
CA GLY A 46 -4.53 -9.85 -31.99
C GLY A 46 -5.93 -10.48 -32.06
N PHE A 47 -6.94 -9.83 -31.49
CA PHE A 47 -8.34 -10.24 -31.54
C PHE A 47 -9.19 -9.37 -32.48
N GLY A 48 -8.55 -8.57 -33.34
CA GLY A 48 -9.23 -7.75 -34.36
C GLY A 48 -9.73 -6.41 -33.87
N TRP A 49 -9.31 -5.95 -32.68
CA TRP A 49 -9.59 -4.59 -32.23
C TRP A 49 -8.61 -3.60 -32.86
N THR A 50 -9.13 -2.48 -33.35
CA THR A 50 -8.32 -1.32 -33.73
C THR A 50 -8.46 -0.26 -32.66
N LEU A 51 -7.38 0.02 -31.93
CA LEU A 51 -7.34 1.03 -30.87
C LEU A 51 -6.57 2.27 -31.35
N GLY A 52 -7.03 3.46 -30.93
CA GLY A 52 -6.30 4.71 -31.16
C GLY A 52 -5.19 4.92 -30.12
N ALA A 53 -4.62 6.13 -30.11
CA ALA A 53 -3.74 6.55 -29.02
C ALA A 53 -4.52 6.57 -27.69
N ALA A 54 -3.89 6.05 -26.63
CA ALA A 54 -4.43 6.07 -25.29
C ALA A 54 -3.59 7.00 -24.42
N ASP A 55 -4.23 8.01 -23.85
CA ASP A 55 -3.60 8.92 -22.88
C ASP A 55 -3.89 8.42 -21.46
N PHE A 56 -2.85 8.40 -20.63
CA PHE A 56 -2.96 8.03 -19.22
C PHE A 56 -2.90 9.28 -18.34
N ASP A 57 -3.95 9.49 -17.56
CA ASP A 57 -4.07 10.59 -16.61
C ASP A 57 -3.81 10.10 -15.18
N TRP A 58 -2.59 10.35 -14.69
CA TRP A 58 -2.17 9.99 -13.33
C TRP A 58 -3.00 10.69 -12.26
N GLN A 59 -3.26 11.99 -12.42
CA GLN A 59 -3.97 12.77 -11.41
C GLN A 59 -5.40 12.28 -11.24
N ARG A 60 -6.06 11.96 -12.36
CA ARG A 60 -7.38 11.32 -12.33
C ARG A 60 -7.33 9.96 -11.63
N LEU A 61 -6.35 9.10 -11.92
CA LEU A 61 -6.21 7.82 -11.23
C LEU A 61 -6.08 7.99 -9.71
N ILE A 62 -5.25 8.93 -9.27
CA ILE A 62 -5.05 9.19 -7.83
C ILE A 62 -6.33 9.74 -7.18
N ALA A 63 -7.04 10.64 -7.86
CA ALA A 63 -8.32 11.17 -7.37
C ALA A 63 -9.41 10.09 -7.26
N ASP A 64 -9.56 9.24 -8.28
CA ASP A 64 -10.52 8.13 -8.29
C ASP A 64 -10.15 7.08 -7.21
N LYS A 65 -8.86 6.78 -7.05
CA LYS A 65 -8.34 5.94 -5.95
C LYS A 65 -8.76 6.54 -4.60
N ASN A 66 -8.47 7.82 -4.34
CA ASN A 66 -8.79 8.48 -3.07
C ASN A 66 -10.30 8.47 -2.75
N THR A 67 -11.14 8.66 -3.77
CA THR A 67 -12.60 8.56 -3.62
C THR A 67 -13.03 7.18 -3.15
N GLU A 68 -12.44 6.12 -3.72
CA GLU A 68 -12.72 4.75 -3.31
C GLU A 68 -12.24 4.45 -1.89
N LEU A 69 -11.05 4.94 -1.50
CA LEU A 69 -10.53 4.75 -0.15
C LEU A 69 -11.43 5.42 0.91
N ALA A 70 -11.89 6.65 0.64
CA ALA A 70 -12.83 7.35 1.51
C ALA A 70 -14.17 6.61 1.65
N ARG A 71 -14.67 6.03 0.54
CA ARG A 71 -15.89 5.21 0.56
C ARG A 71 -15.72 3.98 1.46
N LEU A 72 -14.58 3.28 1.34
CA LEU A 72 -14.25 2.10 2.13
C LEU A 72 -14.08 2.43 3.61
N GLU A 73 -13.37 3.51 3.94
CA GLU A 73 -13.23 4.00 5.32
C GLU A 73 -14.60 4.25 5.96
N GLY A 74 -15.50 4.94 5.23
CA GLY A 74 -16.86 5.17 5.71
C GLY A 74 -17.65 3.88 5.96
N ILE A 75 -17.39 2.81 5.19
CA ILE A 75 -17.99 1.48 5.44
C ILE A 75 -17.46 0.93 6.76
N TYR A 76 -16.14 0.92 6.98
CA TYR A 76 -15.54 0.42 8.24
C TYR A 76 -16.08 1.17 9.45
N GLN A 77 -16.15 2.50 9.39
CA GLN A 77 -16.72 3.33 10.47
C GLN A 77 -18.18 2.97 10.74
N ARG A 78 -19.02 2.89 9.69
CA ARG A 78 -20.44 2.52 9.84
C ARG A 78 -20.62 1.12 10.41
N THR A 79 -19.78 0.16 10.02
CA THR A 79 -19.84 -1.21 10.57
C THR A 79 -19.51 -1.23 12.06
N LEU A 80 -18.49 -0.48 12.49
CA LEU A 80 -18.13 -0.38 13.92
C LEU A 80 -19.25 0.28 14.73
N LEU A 81 -19.76 1.43 14.27
CA LEU A 81 -20.85 2.16 14.92
C LEU A 81 -22.14 1.33 14.95
N GLY A 82 -22.49 0.69 13.84
CA GLY A 82 -23.67 -0.18 13.74
C GLY A 82 -23.61 -1.41 14.66
N ALA A 83 -22.40 -1.87 15.01
CA ALA A 83 -22.19 -2.92 15.99
C ALA A 83 -22.16 -2.40 17.44
N GLY A 84 -22.31 -1.09 17.67
CA GLY A 84 -22.28 -0.47 18.99
C GLY A 84 -20.87 -0.28 19.56
N VAL A 85 -19.82 -0.28 18.72
CA VAL A 85 -18.45 -0.04 19.16
C VAL A 85 -18.24 1.46 19.42
N GLN A 86 -17.66 1.80 20.57
CA GLN A 86 -17.22 3.17 20.84
C GLN A 86 -15.90 3.46 20.11
N THR A 87 -15.88 4.51 19.31
CA THR A 87 -14.71 4.90 18.50
C THR A 87 -14.01 6.12 19.08
N PHE A 88 -12.67 6.08 19.12
CA PHE A 88 -11.81 7.21 19.46
C PHE A 88 -10.89 7.50 18.27
N SER A 89 -11.01 8.69 17.67
CA SER A 89 -10.19 9.11 16.52
C SER A 89 -8.88 9.77 16.98
N GLU A 90 -8.08 9.01 17.72
CA GLU A 90 -6.79 9.43 18.24
C GLU A 90 -5.94 8.18 18.57
N ASP A 91 -4.62 8.36 18.63
CA ASP A 91 -3.71 7.32 19.10
C ASP A 91 -3.96 7.00 20.59
N ALA A 92 -3.61 5.79 21.00
CA ALA A 92 -3.66 5.36 22.39
C ALA A 92 -2.34 4.69 22.81
N SER A 93 -1.96 4.88 24.08
CA SER A 93 -0.81 4.20 24.70
C SER A 93 -1.22 3.44 25.95
N LEU A 94 -0.62 2.27 26.17
CA LEU A 94 -0.76 1.54 27.43
C LEU A 94 -0.13 2.35 28.58
N VAL A 95 -0.89 2.54 29.64
CA VAL A 95 -0.39 3.10 30.91
C VAL A 95 0.00 1.96 31.85
N ASP A 96 -0.81 0.92 31.88
CA ASP A 96 -0.59 -0.31 32.64
C ASP A 96 -1.31 -1.49 31.95
N ALA A 97 -1.42 -2.63 32.61
CA ALA A 97 -2.02 -3.85 32.05
C ALA A 97 -3.52 -3.72 31.67
N HIS A 98 -4.25 -2.76 32.25
CA HIS A 98 -5.70 -2.61 32.09
C HIS A 98 -6.13 -1.17 31.78
N THR A 99 -5.21 -0.25 31.58
CA THR A 99 -5.48 1.17 31.31
C THR A 99 -4.79 1.63 30.03
N VAL A 100 -5.55 2.26 29.14
CA VAL A 100 -5.05 3.01 27.99
C VAL A 100 -5.27 4.50 28.20
N GLU A 101 -4.33 5.31 27.73
CA GLU A 101 -4.46 6.77 27.65
C GLU A 101 -4.56 7.19 26.20
N LEU A 102 -5.60 7.94 25.90
CA LEU A 102 -5.84 8.54 24.60
C LEU A 102 -4.93 9.78 24.44
N ARG A 103 -4.15 9.84 23.36
CA ARG A 103 -2.97 10.72 23.25
C ARG A 103 -3.31 12.19 23.04
N VAL A 104 -4.46 12.50 22.45
CA VAL A 104 -4.90 13.88 22.18
C VAL A 104 -5.72 14.42 23.35
N SER A 105 -6.67 13.62 23.84
CA SER A 105 -7.58 14.05 24.91
C SER A 105 -6.99 13.88 26.32
N GLY A 106 -5.93 13.07 26.49
CA GLY A 106 -5.39 12.67 27.79
C GLY A 106 -6.35 11.78 28.60
N LYS A 107 -7.47 11.36 28.00
CA LYS A 107 -8.49 10.57 28.68
C LYS A 107 -7.97 9.16 28.92
N ARG A 108 -8.15 8.67 30.15
CA ARG A 108 -7.87 7.28 30.50
C ARG A 108 -9.10 6.41 30.39
N VAL A 109 -8.94 5.24 29.80
CA VAL A 109 -9.99 4.24 29.62
C VAL A 109 -9.47 2.91 30.16
N THR A 110 -10.27 2.25 30.99
CA THR A 110 -9.94 0.93 31.54
C THR A 110 -10.67 -0.18 30.77
N ALA A 111 -10.02 -1.33 30.62
CA ALA A 111 -10.58 -2.49 29.96
C ALA A 111 -10.09 -3.80 30.60
N GLU A 112 -10.98 -4.80 30.68
CA GLU A 112 -10.62 -6.15 31.14
C GLU A 112 -9.65 -6.82 30.15
N ARG A 113 -9.83 -6.57 28.84
CA ARG A 113 -9.01 -7.12 27.76
C ARG A 113 -8.58 -6.01 26.82
N ILE A 114 -7.29 -5.98 26.49
CA ILE A 114 -6.72 -5.03 25.53
C ILE A 114 -6.14 -5.84 24.36
N LEU A 115 -6.62 -5.57 23.15
CA LEU A 115 -6.05 -6.10 21.92
C LEU A 115 -5.13 -5.05 21.30
N ILE A 116 -3.84 -5.37 21.18
CA ILE A 116 -2.87 -4.54 20.46
C ILE A 116 -2.87 -4.99 19.00
N ALA A 117 -3.38 -4.14 18.12
CA ALA A 117 -3.49 -4.40 16.68
C ALA A 117 -3.00 -3.22 15.84
N THR A 118 -1.89 -2.60 16.26
CA THR A 118 -1.36 -1.34 15.71
C THR A 118 -0.63 -1.48 14.37
N GLY A 119 -0.47 -2.69 13.85
CA GLY A 119 0.26 -2.94 12.61
C GLY A 119 1.75 -2.63 12.72
N GLY A 120 2.34 -2.14 11.63
CA GLY A 120 3.75 -1.77 11.53
C GLY A 120 3.94 -0.54 10.65
N VAL A 121 5.18 -0.07 10.56
CA VAL A 121 5.58 1.11 9.76
C VAL A 121 6.71 0.74 8.79
N PRO A 122 6.82 1.43 7.63
CA PRO A 122 7.93 1.23 6.72
C PRO A 122 9.28 1.54 7.40
N ASP A 123 10.29 0.73 7.15
CA ASP A 123 11.66 1.03 7.56
C ASP A 123 12.34 1.91 6.50
N ARG A 124 12.96 3.01 6.94
CA ARG A 124 13.75 3.88 6.08
C ARG A 124 15.23 3.65 6.35
N PRO A 125 16.01 3.16 5.37
CA PRO A 125 17.43 2.89 5.59
C PRO A 125 18.19 4.17 5.96
N ARG A 126 19.21 4.02 6.81
CA ARG A 126 20.03 5.13 7.30
C ARG A 126 21.22 5.36 6.38
N PHE A 127 21.18 6.44 5.60
CA PHE A 127 22.27 6.93 4.78
C PHE A 127 22.08 8.44 4.53
N GLU A 128 23.12 9.12 4.07
CA GLU A 128 23.04 10.54 3.73
C GLU A 128 22.01 10.76 2.60
N GLY A 129 21.02 11.61 2.85
CA GLY A 129 19.95 11.89 1.89
C GLY A 129 18.75 10.95 1.98
N SER A 130 18.70 10.01 2.94
CA SER A 130 17.55 9.11 3.08
C SER A 130 16.23 9.84 3.35
N GLN A 131 16.26 11.03 3.93
CA GLN A 131 15.10 11.91 4.13
C GLN A 131 14.44 12.38 2.82
N LEU A 132 15.15 12.31 1.69
CA LEU A 132 14.63 12.64 0.36
C LEU A 132 13.88 11.46 -0.28
N THR A 133 13.91 10.28 0.34
CA THR A 133 13.20 9.09 -0.14
C THR A 133 11.77 9.06 0.37
N ILE A 134 10.91 8.45 -0.43
CA ILE A 134 9.54 8.09 -0.04
C ILE A 134 9.45 6.59 0.26
N THR A 135 8.36 6.20 0.91
CA THR A 135 8.04 4.82 1.25
C THR A 135 6.71 4.41 0.60
N SER A 136 6.21 3.22 0.94
CA SER A 136 4.86 2.80 0.55
C SER A 136 3.76 3.70 1.09
N ASP A 137 4.04 4.51 2.11
CA ASP A 137 3.05 5.40 2.71
C ASP A 137 2.75 6.59 1.78
N GLU A 138 3.78 7.17 1.13
CA GLU A 138 3.62 8.37 0.30
C GLU A 138 3.47 8.08 -1.20
N VAL A 139 3.95 6.91 -1.67
CA VAL A 139 3.99 6.59 -3.11
C VAL A 139 2.61 6.59 -3.80
N PHE A 140 1.54 6.37 -3.04
CA PHE A 140 0.17 6.37 -3.57
C PHE A 140 -0.38 7.77 -3.81
N ASP A 141 0.29 8.82 -3.34
CA ASP A 141 -0.21 10.20 -3.34
C ASP A 141 0.74 11.16 -4.07
N LEU A 142 1.64 10.64 -4.91
CA LEU A 142 2.47 11.46 -5.79
C LEU A 142 1.58 12.35 -6.67
N GLU A 143 1.89 13.64 -6.75
CA GLU A 143 1.12 14.60 -7.54
C GLU A 143 1.24 14.36 -9.06
N GLU A 144 2.39 13.84 -9.49
CA GLU A 144 2.69 13.53 -10.88
C GLU A 144 3.30 12.13 -11.00
N GLN A 145 3.08 11.48 -12.13
CA GLN A 145 3.74 10.22 -12.43
C GLN A 145 5.26 10.46 -12.61
N PRO A 146 6.12 9.76 -11.86
CA PRO A 146 7.56 9.91 -12.01
C PRO A 146 8.02 9.34 -13.35
N LYS A 147 8.82 10.11 -14.10
CA LYS A 147 9.44 9.62 -15.35
C LYS A 147 10.50 8.55 -15.11
N ARG A 148 11.20 8.64 -13.97
CA ARG A 148 12.28 7.72 -13.58
C ARG A 148 12.12 7.35 -12.11
N VAL A 149 12.27 6.07 -11.78
CA VAL A 149 12.07 5.54 -10.43
C VAL A 149 13.22 4.60 -10.05
N LEU A 150 13.83 4.85 -8.90
CA LEU A 150 14.70 3.89 -8.23
C LEU A 150 13.92 3.24 -7.09
N VAL A 151 13.69 1.93 -7.17
CA VAL A 151 13.07 1.14 -6.11
C VAL A 151 14.15 0.41 -5.34
N VAL A 152 14.26 0.66 -4.03
CA VAL A 152 15.26 0.02 -3.17
C VAL A 152 14.61 -1.12 -2.38
N GLY A 153 15.01 -2.35 -2.69
CA GLY A 153 14.53 -3.57 -2.03
C GLY A 153 14.24 -4.71 -3.01
N GLY A 154 14.36 -5.94 -2.53
CA GLY A 154 14.05 -7.16 -3.30
C GLY A 154 12.75 -7.86 -2.87
N GLY A 155 12.00 -7.31 -1.92
CA GLY A 155 10.76 -7.92 -1.42
C GLY A 155 9.56 -7.69 -2.34
N TYR A 156 8.41 -8.29 -1.99
CA TYR A 156 7.21 -8.23 -2.82
C TYR A 156 6.72 -6.80 -3.07
N ILE A 157 6.75 -5.92 -2.06
CA ILE A 157 6.35 -4.51 -2.21
C ILE A 157 7.21 -3.81 -3.27
N ALA A 158 8.53 -3.99 -3.20
CA ALA A 158 9.46 -3.39 -4.15
C ALA A 158 9.22 -3.90 -5.57
N SER A 159 9.10 -5.22 -5.75
CA SER A 159 8.84 -5.82 -7.07
C SER A 159 7.48 -5.44 -7.65
N GLU A 160 6.46 -5.26 -6.82
CA GLU A 160 5.14 -4.78 -7.25
C GLU A 160 5.21 -3.34 -7.78
N PHE A 161 5.83 -2.42 -7.04
CA PHE A 161 5.97 -1.04 -7.48
C PHE A 161 6.90 -0.89 -8.69
N ALA A 162 7.98 -1.67 -8.75
CA ALA A 162 8.87 -1.67 -9.90
C ALA A 162 8.11 -2.06 -11.18
N SER A 163 7.30 -3.12 -11.10
CA SER A 163 6.48 -3.59 -12.23
C SER A 163 5.37 -2.60 -12.59
N LEU A 164 4.71 -2.01 -11.59
CA LEU A 164 3.64 -1.03 -11.76
C LEU A 164 4.12 0.23 -12.47
N PHE A 165 5.22 0.83 -12.01
CA PHE A 165 5.75 2.05 -12.62
C PHE A 165 6.26 1.79 -14.03
N SER A 166 6.93 0.64 -14.24
CA SER A 166 7.36 0.21 -15.57
C SER A 166 6.17 -0.01 -16.52
N GLY A 167 5.08 -0.62 -16.05
CA GLY A 167 3.85 -0.83 -16.83
C GLY A 167 3.14 0.47 -17.20
N LEU A 168 3.27 1.51 -16.38
CA LEU A 168 2.79 2.86 -16.67
C LEU A 168 3.77 3.70 -17.51
N GLY A 169 4.93 3.14 -17.90
CA GLY A 169 5.88 3.78 -18.81
C GLY A 169 7.02 4.55 -18.14
N SER A 170 7.19 4.46 -16.82
CA SER A 170 8.37 5.02 -16.14
C SER A 170 9.62 4.20 -16.43
N GLU A 171 10.78 4.84 -16.48
CA GLU A 171 12.07 4.13 -16.46
C GLU A 171 12.36 3.65 -15.04
N VAL A 172 12.44 2.34 -14.83
CA VAL A 172 12.56 1.75 -13.48
C VAL A 172 13.89 1.03 -13.31
N THR A 173 14.59 1.35 -12.21
CA THR A 173 15.68 0.54 -11.69
C THR A 173 15.29 -0.03 -10.32
N GLN A 174 15.47 -1.33 -10.11
CA GLN A 174 15.26 -1.98 -8.82
C GLN A 174 16.63 -2.40 -8.24
N LEU A 175 17.00 -1.80 -7.12
CA LEU A 175 18.23 -2.10 -6.38
C LEU A 175 17.96 -3.20 -5.35
N VAL A 176 18.71 -4.28 -5.43
CA VAL A 176 18.48 -5.51 -4.64
C VAL A 176 19.75 -5.87 -3.89
N ARG A 177 19.62 -6.14 -2.59
CA ARG A 177 20.68 -6.74 -1.79
C ARG A 177 20.59 -8.26 -1.89
N GLY A 178 21.65 -8.90 -2.38
CA GLY A 178 21.73 -10.35 -2.52
C GLY A 178 21.38 -10.86 -3.92
N PRO A 179 21.38 -12.20 -4.11
CA PRO A 179 21.44 -12.79 -5.44
C PRO A 179 20.11 -12.77 -6.21
N SER A 180 18.97 -12.62 -5.53
CA SER A 180 17.64 -12.78 -6.14
C SER A 180 16.59 -11.84 -5.55
N LEU A 181 15.57 -11.55 -6.35
CA LEU A 181 14.29 -11.01 -5.86
C LEU A 181 13.55 -12.04 -4.99
N LEU A 182 12.60 -11.54 -4.19
CA LEU A 182 11.64 -12.33 -3.42
C LEU A 182 12.29 -13.46 -2.61
N LYS A 183 13.37 -13.15 -1.88
CA LYS A 183 14.05 -14.12 -1.01
C LYS A 183 13.04 -14.88 -0.14
N GLY A 184 13.11 -16.21 -0.18
CA GLY A 184 12.23 -17.11 0.56
C GLY A 184 11.04 -17.65 -0.25
N PHE A 185 10.87 -17.19 -1.49
CA PHE A 185 9.98 -17.80 -2.48
C PHE A 185 10.72 -18.91 -3.25
N ASP A 186 9.95 -19.71 -3.97
CA ASP A 186 10.46 -20.77 -4.85
C ASP A 186 11.35 -20.18 -5.96
N ASP A 187 12.54 -20.77 -6.14
CA ASP A 187 13.59 -20.25 -7.03
C ASP A 187 13.17 -20.27 -8.51
N ASP A 188 12.36 -21.25 -8.94
CA ASP A 188 11.90 -21.34 -10.33
C ASP A 188 10.90 -20.20 -10.62
N ILE A 189 9.98 -19.93 -9.69
CA ILE A 189 9.03 -18.81 -9.80
C ILE A 189 9.79 -17.48 -9.84
N VAL A 190 10.79 -17.30 -8.98
CA VAL A 190 11.60 -16.08 -8.95
C VAL A 190 12.38 -15.89 -10.24
N SER A 191 13.01 -16.95 -10.77
CA SER A 191 13.78 -16.90 -12.01
C SER A 191 12.92 -16.50 -13.22
N VAL A 192 11.71 -17.07 -13.31
CA VAL A 192 10.74 -16.68 -14.34
C VAL A 192 10.32 -15.23 -14.15
N LEU A 193 10.01 -14.80 -12.93
CA LEU A 193 9.61 -13.42 -12.65
C LEU A 193 10.71 -12.43 -13.06
N GLU A 194 11.95 -12.62 -12.60
CA GLU A 194 13.10 -11.76 -12.93
C GLU A 194 13.27 -11.62 -14.44
N THR A 195 13.17 -12.74 -15.16
CA THR A 195 13.22 -12.73 -16.64
C THR A 195 12.11 -11.86 -17.24
N GLN A 196 10.87 -11.99 -16.75
CA GLN A 196 9.74 -11.25 -17.30
C GLN A 196 9.78 -9.75 -16.96
N VAL A 197 10.13 -9.38 -15.73
CA VAL A 197 10.19 -7.95 -15.34
C VAL A 197 11.32 -7.23 -16.06
N THR A 198 12.47 -7.89 -16.28
CA THR A 198 13.56 -7.31 -17.09
C THR A 198 13.17 -7.16 -18.55
N ARG A 199 12.48 -8.15 -19.15
CA ARG A 199 11.93 -8.02 -20.51
C ARG A 199 10.93 -6.87 -20.65
N ARG A 200 10.23 -6.53 -19.56
CA ARG A 200 9.27 -5.42 -19.50
C ARG A 200 9.90 -4.07 -19.19
N GLY A 201 11.23 -3.99 -19.03
CA GLY A 201 11.98 -2.74 -18.91
C GLY A 201 12.44 -2.38 -17.49
N VAL A 202 12.22 -3.25 -16.50
CA VAL A 202 12.79 -3.06 -15.16
C VAL A 202 14.27 -3.45 -15.17
N ARG A 203 15.15 -2.48 -14.92
CA ARG A 203 16.58 -2.75 -14.71
C ARG A 203 16.81 -3.27 -13.30
N ILE A 204 17.18 -4.54 -13.15
CA ILE A 204 17.57 -5.10 -11.85
C ILE A 204 19.06 -4.85 -11.63
N CYS A 205 19.39 -4.10 -10.58
CA CYS A 205 20.76 -3.87 -10.13
C CYS A 205 20.99 -4.64 -8.83
N ARG A 206 22.01 -5.48 -8.81
CA ARG A 206 22.42 -6.23 -7.62
C ARG A 206 23.70 -5.63 -7.07
N ASP A 207 23.77 -5.58 -5.75
CA ASP A 207 25.02 -5.40 -4.98
C ASP A 207 25.65 -6.78 -4.73
#